data_AF-A0A2N7QA87-F1
#
_entry.id   AF-A0A2N7QA87-F1
#
_cell.length_a   1.000
_cell.length_b   1.000
_cell.length_c   1.000
_cell.angle_alpha   90.00
_cell.angle_beta   90.00
_cell.angle_gamma   90.00
#
_symmetry.space_group_name_H-M   'P 1'
#
loop_
_entity.id
_entity.type
_entity.pdbx_description
1 polymer ?
#
loop_
_entity_poly.entity_id
_entity_poly.type
_entity_poly.pdbx_seq_one_letter_code
_entity_poly.pdbx_strand_id
1 'polypeptide(L)'
;MMKLTKLILRAVFVPWKNSEFLQKELTSGLWTRSLLGLLFFGLAFSLTSIIQAATGNFPGVPIILPLGLENYFVWQAILIIPWLIVSWLLVSFLAKSELLAVGARKVSFRQLSASLALSFYPFLFWLWLPHLLTAVFYLLGMSQKEWVDLLSEPGWFQTLYLAFLILAISTGLLATTITIAGRKWVKRGLSWLTAILAFVLWSFLIFILLR
;
A
#
# COMPACT_ATOMS: atom_id res chain seq x y z
N MET A 1 -0.05 10.18 -23.74
CA MET A 1 0.14 10.06 -22.27
C MET A 1 -0.97 9.18 -21.69
N MET A 2 -0.65 8.18 -20.87
CA MET A 2 -1.66 7.25 -20.31
C MET A 2 -2.48 7.90 -19.18
N LYS A 3 -3.82 7.72 -19.20
CA LYS A 3 -4.74 8.16 -18.13
C LYS A 3 -4.41 7.52 -16.77
N LEU A 4 -4.63 8.25 -15.67
CA LEU A 4 -4.34 7.80 -14.30
C LEU A 4 -5.04 6.48 -13.95
N THR A 5 -6.32 6.34 -14.29
CA THR A 5 -7.08 5.10 -14.04
C THR A 5 -6.46 3.88 -14.71
N LYS A 6 -6.05 4.03 -15.98
CA LYS A 6 -5.36 2.97 -16.73
C LYS A 6 -3.99 2.64 -16.14
N LEU A 7 -3.29 3.62 -15.56
CA LEU A 7 -2.04 3.41 -14.83
C LEU A 7 -2.26 2.56 -13.58
N ILE A 8 -3.23 2.93 -12.74
CA ILE A 8 -3.55 2.22 -11.50
C ILE A 8 -3.97 0.79 -11.80
N LEU A 9 -4.96 0.59 -12.69
CA LEU A 9 -5.44 -0.75 -13.06
C LEU A 9 -4.32 -1.63 -13.61
N ARG A 10 -3.47 -1.08 -14.49
CA ARG A 10 -2.33 -1.84 -15.01
C ARG A 10 -1.33 -2.20 -13.92
N ALA A 11 -1.00 -1.27 -13.02
CA ALA A 11 -0.04 -1.51 -11.95
C ALA A 11 -0.56 -2.55 -10.95
N VAL A 12 -1.87 -2.58 -10.69
CA VAL A 12 -2.53 -3.56 -9.82
C VAL A 12 -2.59 -4.95 -10.47
N PHE A 13 -3.11 -5.04 -11.70
CA PHE A 13 -3.42 -6.34 -12.33
C PHE A 13 -2.32 -6.90 -13.23
N VAL A 14 -1.37 -6.07 -13.65
CA VAL A 14 -0.26 -6.45 -14.55
C VAL A 14 1.09 -5.95 -14.00
N PRO A 15 1.42 -6.23 -12.72
CA PRO A 15 2.60 -5.65 -12.08
C PRO A 15 3.92 -6.09 -12.74
N TRP A 16 3.96 -7.25 -13.39
CA TRP A 16 5.16 -7.75 -14.07
C TRP A 16 5.61 -6.88 -15.26
N LYS A 17 4.73 -6.04 -15.82
CA LYS A 17 5.06 -5.10 -16.91
C LYS A 17 5.41 -3.70 -16.40
N ASN A 18 5.52 -3.47 -15.09
CA ASN A 18 5.83 -2.16 -14.54
C ASN A 18 7.25 -1.71 -14.90
N SER A 19 8.23 -2.62 -14.90
CA SER A 19 9.64 -2.32 -15.24
C SER A 19 9.80 -1.80 -16.68
N GLU A 20 9.16 -2.47 -17.65
CA GLU A 20 9.13 -2.04 -19.06
C GLU A 20 8.43 -0.69 -19.24
N PHE A 21 7.32 -0.48 -18.52
CA PHE A 21 6.57 0.76 -18.57
C PHE A 21 7.39 1.93 -18.02
N LEU A 22 8.05 1.72 -16.87
CA LEU A 22 8.95 2.69 -16.26
C LEU A 22 10.05 3.09 -17.23
N GLN A 23 10.66 2.15 -17.97
CA GLN A 23 11.68 2.46 -18.98
C GLN A 23 11.14 3.34 -20.12
N LYS A 24 9.91 3.08 -20.58
CA LYS A 24 9.28 3.83 -21.68
C LYS A 24 8.84 5.24 -21.29
N GLU A 25 8.59 5.50 -20.01
CA GLU A 25 7.95 6.73 -19.51
C GLU A 25 8.84 7.51 -18.53
N LEU A 26 10.17 7.33 -18.62
CA LEU A 26 11.15 7.99 -17.74
C LEU A 26 11.12 9.53 -17.82
N THR A 27 10.58 10.11 -18.89
CA THR A 27 10.57 11.55 -19.17
C THR A 27 9.19 12.20 -19.10
N SER A 28 8.13 11.47 -18.74
CA SER A 28 6.73 11.89 -18.95
C SER A 28 5.92 12.17 -17.67
N GLY A 29 6.54 12.74 -16.64
CA GLY A 29 5.82 13.08 -15.39
C GLY A 29 5.28 11.87 -14.63
N LEU A 30 5.89 10.70 -14.78
CA LEU A 30 5.46 9.46 -14.14
C LEU A 30 5.48 9.54 -12.61
N TRP A 31 6.44 10.28 -12.03
CA TRP A 31 6.49 10.52 -10.59
C TRP A 31 5.22 11.21 -10.09
N THR A 32 4.76 12.27 -10.76
CA THR A 32 3.51 12.98 -10.43
C THR A 32 2.30 12.06 -10.55
N ARG A 33 2.22 11.25 -11.61
CA ARG A 33 1.12 10.28 -11.76
C ARG A 33 1.15 9.18 -10.70
N SER A 34 2.34 8.80 -10.23
CA SER A 34 2.50 7.85 -9.13
C SER A 34 2.06 8.47 -7.80
N LEU A 35 2.40 9.74 -7.56
CA LEU A 35 1.86 10.49 -6.42
C LEU A 35 0.33 10.57 -6.48
N LEU A 36 -0.26 10.90 -7.63
CA LEU A 36 -1.71 10.96 -7.80
C LEU A 36 -2.39 9.60 -7.54
N GLY A 37 -1.75 8.48 -7.89
CA GLY A 37 -2.29 7.16 -7.57
C GLY A 37 -2.19 6.81 -6.08
N LEU A 38 -1.12 7.23 -5.40
CA LEU A 38 -1.06 7.14 -3.93
C LEU A 38 -2.15 7.99 -3.28
N LEU A 39 -2.38 9.22 -3.75
CA LEU A 39 -3.47 10.06 -3.27
C LEU A 39 -4.84 9.41 -3.50
N PHE A 40 -5.05 8.75 -4.63
CA PHE A 40 -6.27 7.99 -4.89
C PHE A 40 -6.48 6.89 -3.84
N PHE A 41 -5.46 6.07 -3.55
CA PHE A 41 -5.57 5.05 -2.50
C PHE A 41 -5.75 5.67 -1.11
N GLY A 42 -5.02 6.72 -0.79
CA GLY A 42 -5.16 7.43 0.48
C GLY A 42 -6.57 7.98 0.67
N LEU A 43 -7.17 8.56 -0.38
CA LEU A 43 -8.57 9.00 -0.37
C LEU A 43 -9.54 7.82 -0.23
N ALA A 44 -9.29 6.70 -0.91
CA ALA A 44 -10.12 5.50 -0.78
C ALA A 44 -10.14 4.97 0.66
N PHE A 45 -8.96 4.82 1.30
CA PHE A 45 -8.87 4.45 2.71
C PHE A 45 -9.50 5.50 3.64
N SER A 46 -9.29 6.78 3.36
CA SER A 46 -9.85 7.87 4.16
C SER A 46 -11.39 7.86 4.14
N LEU A 47 -12.00 7.74 2.96
CA LEU A 47 -13.46 7.64 2.81
C LEU A 47 -14.02 6.40 3.50
N THR A 48 -13.36 5.24 3.34
CA THR A 48 -13.73 4.01 4.05
C THR A 48 -13.67 4.20 5.57
N SER A 49 -12.65 4.89 6.08
CA SER A 49 -12.51 5.16 7.52
C SER A 49 -13.56 6.15 8.02
N ILE A 50 -13.92 7.17 7.25
CA ILE A 50 -15.02 8.11 7.59
C ILE A 50 -16.34 7.35 7.74
N ILE A 51 -16.63 6.43 6.81
CA ILE A 51 -17.83 5.58 6.88
C ILE A 51 -17.81 4.75 8.17
N GLN A 52 -16.67 4.11 8.48
CA GLN A 52 -16.54 3.31 9.69
C GLN A 52 -16.70 4.15 10.96
N ALA A 53 -16.09 5.35 11.00
CA ALA A 53 -16.25 6.28 12.11
C ALA A 53 -17.72 6.70 12.31
N ALA A 54 -18.43 7.02 11.22
CA ALA A 54 -19.83 7.44 11.26
C ALA A 54 -20.78 6.35 11.81
N THR A 55 -20.38 5.08 11.73
CA THR A 55 -21.18 3.94 12.23
C THR A 55 -20.98 3.64 13.71
N GLY A 56 -20.03 4.28 14.39
CA GLY A 56 -19.80 4.12 15.85
C GLY A 56 -19.25 2.76 16.28
N ASN A 57 -18.77 1.94 15.34
CA ASN A 57 -18.13 0.65 15.61
C ASN A 57 -16.60 0.84 15.66
N PHE A 58 -15.89 0.40 16.72
CA PHE A 58 -14.49 0.76 17.00
C PHE A 58 -13.56 -0.46 17.26
N PRO A 59 -12.75 -0.93 16.28
CA PRO A 59 -11.67 -1.86 16.58
C PRO A 59 -10.63 -1.20 17.52
N GLY A 60 -10.01 -2.00 18.38
CA GLY A 60 -9.03 -1.53 19.38
C GLY A 60 -7.83 -0.81 18.75
N VAL A 61 -7.34 0.22 19.45
CA VAL A 61 -6.30 1.20 19.04
C VAL A 61 -4.90 0.56 18.97
N PRO A 62 -4.00 1.08 18.09
CA PRO A 62 -2.57 0.74 18.13
C PRO A 62 -1.94 1.28 19.42
N ILE A 63 -1.34 0.39 20.22
CA ILE A 63 -0.73 0.67 21.54
C ILE A 63 0.30 1.83 21.52
N ILE A 64 0.81 2.19 20.35
CA ILE A 64 1.92 3.14 20.15
C ILE A 64 1.45 4.61 20.09
N LEU A 65 0.17 4.86 19.78
CA LEU A 65 -0.41 6.22 19.75
C LEU A 65 -1.59 6.28 20.73
N PRO A 66 -1.54 7.09 21.80
CA PRO A 66 -2.61 7.19 22.79
C PRO A 66 -3.77 8.04 22.24
N LEU A 67 -4.33 7.63 21.11
CA LEU A 67 -5.53 8.23 20.54
C LEU A 67 -6.72 7.61 21.27
N GLY A 68 -7.67 8.45 21.71
CA GLY A 68 -8.86 7.97 22.41
C GLY A 68 -9.58 6.88 21.59
N LEU A 69 -10.00 5.80 22.28
CA LEU A 69 -10.76 4.67 21.72
C LEU A 69 -11.97 5.13 20.89
N GLU A 70 -12.50 6.29 21.25
CA GLU A 70 -13.74 6.85 20.73
C GLU A 70 -13.67 7.26 19.26
N ASN A 71 -12.49 7.31 18.61
CA ASN A 71 -12.38 7.80 17.23
C ASN A 71 -11.12 7.37 16.44
N TYR A 72 -10.62 6.13 16.60
CA TYR A 72 -9.49 5.60 15.81
C TYR A 72 -9.65 5.84 14.29
N PHE A 73 -10.84 5.56 13.75
CA PHE A 73 -11.13 5.72 12.32
C PHE A 73 -11.11 7.19 11.86
N VAL A 74 -11.40 8.15 12.74
CA VAL A 74 -11.25 9.59 12.43
C VAL A 74 -9.79 9.93 12.22
N TRP A 75 -8.91 9.45 13.11
CA TRP A 75 -7.48 9.67 12.98
C TRP A 75 -6.91 8.96 11.76
N GLN A 76 -7.34 7.72 11.50
CA GLN A 76 -6.97 7.01 10.28
C GLN A 76 -7.39 7.80 9.04
N ALA A 77 -8.61 8.36 9.01
CA ALA A 77 -9.09 9.15 7.88
C ALA A 77 -8.24 10.39 7.60
N ILE A 78 -7.79 11.08 8.65
CA ILE A 78 -6.99 12.32 8.55
C ILE A 78 -5.53 11.99 8.22
N LEU A 79 -4.96 10.97 8.86
CA LEU A 79 -3.52 10.70 8.85
C LEU A 79 -3.07 9.78 7.70
N ILE A 80 -3.97 9.02 7.07
CA ILE A 80 -3.58 8.04 6.06
C ILE A 80 -2.88 8.67 4.85
N ILE A 81 -3.35 9.82 4.36
CA ILE A 81 -2.74 10.52 3.23
C ILE A 81 -1.34 11.05 3.57
N PRO A 82 -1.15 11.90 4.62
CA PRO A 82 0.18 12.40 4.95
C PRO A 82 1.14 11.27 5.29
N TRP A 83 0.68 10.22 5.99
CA TRP A 83 1.50 9.07 6.32
C TRP A 83 1.90 8.24 5.10
N LEU A 84 0.99 8.02 4.15
CA LEU A 84 1.29 7.31 2.91
C LEU A 84 2.35 8.06 2.09
N ILE A 85 2.29 9.39 2.06
CA ILE A 85 3.29 10.23 1.35
C ILE A 85 4.64 10.22 2.08
N VAL A 86 4.64 10.42 3.40
CA VAL A 86 5.87 10.45 4.21
C VAL A 86 6.57 9.09 4.18
N SER A 87 5.83 8.01 4.42
CA SER A 87 6.37 6.64 4.35
C SER A 87 6.92 6.29 2.97
N TRP A 88 6.21 6.68 1.90
CA TRP A 88 6.70 6.50 0.53
C TRP A 88 8.04 7.20 0.28
N LEU A 89 8.17 8.46 0.69
CA LEU A 89 9.40 9.22 0.51
C LEU A 89 10.54 8.67 1.37
N LEU A 90 10.25 8.29 2.61
CA LEU A 90 11.21 7.65 3.52
C LEU A 90 11.74 6.33 2.96
N VAL A 91 10.85 5.43 2.55
CA VAL A 91 11.22 4.14 1.96
C VAL A 91 12.01 4.35 0.66
N SER A 92 11.59 5.32 -0.16
CA SER A 92 12.32 5.68 -1.40
C SER A 92 13.73 6.19 -1.10
N PHE A 93 13.89 6.97 -0.04
CA PHE A 93 15.18 7.50 0.40
C PHE A 93 16.08 6.37 0.90
N LEU A 94 15.58 5.52 1.79
CA LEU A 94 16.33 4.39 2.35
C LEU A 94 16.74 3.38 1.28
N ALA A 95 15.82 3.00 0.39
CA ALA A 95 16.13 2.10 -0.73
C ALA A 95 17.19 2.70 -1.67
N LYS A 96 17.17 4.03 -1.90
CA LYS A 96 18.21 4.69 -2.68
C LYS A 96 19.55 4.61 -1.97
N SER A 97 19.58 4.92 -0.68
CA SER A 97 20.80 4.89 0.15
C SER A 97 21.41 3.48 0.18
N GLU A 98 20.58 2.45 0.35
CA GLU A 98 21.01 1.05 0.27
C GLU A 98 21.64 0.73 -1.09
N LEU A 99 20.97 1.06 -2.20
CA LEU A 99 21.48 0.82 -3.55
C LEU A 99 22.82 1.54 -3.80
N LEU A 100 22.96 2.78 -3.35
CA LEU A 100 24.21 3.52 -3.46
C LEU A 100 25.32 2.89 -2.61
N ALA A 101 25.01 2.48 -1.38
CA ALA A 101 25.96 1.83 -0.48
C ALA A 101 26.48 0.49 -1.04
N VAL A 102 25.64 -0.25 -1.77
CA VAL A 102 26.03 -1.52 -2.42
C VAL A 102 26.58 -1.36 -3.84
N GLY A 103 26.95 -0.14 -4.25
CA GLY A 103 27.72 0.14 -5.46
C GLY A 103 26.92 0.54 -6.70
N ALA A 104 25.64 0.94 -6.57
CA ALA A 104 24.91 1.52 -7.69
C ALA A 104 25.53 2.87 -8.09
N ARG A 105 25.97 3.01 -9.34
CA ARG A 105 26.67 4.22 -9.81
C ARG A 105 25.75 5.45 -9.94
N LYS A 106 24.52 5.26 -10.44
CA LYS A 106 23.53 6.34 -10.62
C LYS A 106 22.12 5.79 -10.43
N VAL A 107 21.44 6.26 -9.39
CA VAL A 107 20.02 5.96 -9.11
C VAL A 107 19.24 7.26 -9.02
N SER A 108 18.33 7.47 -9.96
CA SER A 108 17.43 8.64 -9.92
C SER A 108 16.36 8.43 -8.84
N PHE A 109 16.30 9.36 -7.88
CA PHE A 109 15.31 9.30 -6.80
C PHE A 109 13.89 9.29 -7.34
N ARG A 110 13.57 10.17 -8.31
CA ARG A 110 12.24 10.23 -8.93
C ARG A 110 11.86 8.90 -9.61
N GLN A 111 12.81 8.26 -10.29
CA GLN A 111 12.53 7.00 -10.97
C GLN A 111 12.33 5.85 -9.97
N LEU A 112 13.20 5.74 -8.96
CA LEU A 112 13.07 4.74 -7.90
C LEU A 112 11.77 4.92 -7.11
N SER A 113 11.48 6.16 -6.70
CA SER A 113 10.29 6.52 -5.94
C SER A 113 9.01 6.21 -6.72
N ALA A 114 8.94 6.56 -8.01
CA ALA A 114 7.82 6.17 -8.87
C ALA A 114 7.73 4.63 -9.03
N SER A 115 8.87 3.95 -9.15
CA SER A 115 8.90 2.48 -9.26
C SER A 115 8.32 1.81 -8.02
N LEU A 116 8.74 2.26 -6.84
CA LEU A 116 8.25 1.77 -5.56
C LEU A 116 6.74 2.01 -5.44
N ALA A 117 6.27 3.23 -5.71
CA ALA A 117 4.85 3.55 -5.66
C ALA A 117 4.00 2.63 -6.54
N LEU A 118 4.33 2.53 -7.84
CA LEU A 118 3.59 1.66 -8.77
C LEU A 118 3.60 0.20 -8.33
N SER A 119 4.73 -0.28 -7.83
CA SER A 119 4.86 -1.65 -7.35
C SER A 119 4.08 -1.93 -6.07
N PHE A 120 3.72 -0.90 -5.31
CA PHE A 120 3.00 -1.01 -4.05
C PHE A 120 1.47 -0.91 -4.22
N TYR A 121 0.99 -0.50 -5.38
CA TYR A 121 -0.46 -0.42 -5.68
C TYR A 121 -1.21 -1.75 -5.54
N PRO A 122 -0.67 -2.92 -5.98
CA PRO A 122 -1.34 -4.20 -5.72
C PRO A 122 -1.60 -4.42 -4.24
N PHE A 123 -0.59 -4.17 -3.38
CA PHE A 123 -0.73 -4.28 -1.94
C PHE A 123 -1.85 -3.37 -1.41
N LEU A 124 -1.81 -2.07 -1.76
CA LEU A 124 -2.83 -1.11 -1.31
C LEU A 124 -4.24 -1.48 -1.78
N PHE A 125 -4.39 -1.94 -3.03
CA PHE A 125 -5.69 -2.31 -3.59
C PHE A 125 -6.32 -3.50 -2.88
N TRP A 126 -5.56 -4.60 -2.77
CA TRP A 126 -6.07 -5.81 -2.13
C TRP A 126 -6.26 -5.65 -0.62
N LEU A 127 -5.43 -4.82 0.02
CA LEU A 127 -5.59 -4.47 1.43
C LEU A 127 -6.82 -3.59 1.68
N TRP A 128 -7.14 -2.69 0.75
CA TRP A 128 -8.29 -1.80 0.87
C TRP A 128 -9.64 -2.55 0.80
N LEU A 129 -9.73 -3.62 0.00
CA LEU A 129 -11.00 -4.33 -0.21
C LEU A 129 -11.64 -4.86 1.09
N PRO A 130 -10.91 -5.54 2.01
CA PRO A 130 -11.45 -5.90 3.32
C PRO A 130 -11.94 -4.70 4.15
N HIS A 131 -11.22 -3.56 4.13
CA HIS A 131 -11.66 -2.36 4.83
C HIS A 131 -12.97 -1.82 4.23
N LEU A 132 -13.05 -1.77 2.90
CA LEU A 132 -14.27 -1.36 2.20
C LEU A 132 -15.44 -2.28 2.54
N LEU A 133 -15.23 -3.59 2.52
CA LEU A 133 -16.25 -4.58 2.87
C LEU A 133 -16.76 -4.39 4.30
N THR A 134 -15.84 -4.17 5.25
CA THR A 134 -16.18 -3.87 6.64
C THR A 134 -17.06 -2.62 6.73
N ALA A 135 -16.68 -1.54 6.04
CA ALA A 135 -17.44 -0.30 6.02
C ALA A 135 -18.85 -0.48 5.42
N VAL A 136 -18.98 -1.30 4.36
CA VAL A 136 -20.28 -1.63 3.77
C VAL A 136 -21.16 -2.39 4.76
N PHE A 137 -20.63 -3.39 5.47
CA PHE A 137 -21.44 -4.11 6.46
C PHE A 137 -21.86 -3.24 7.64
N TYR A 138 -20.97 -2.36 8.11
CA TYR A 138 -21.35 -1.41 9.15
C TYR A 138 -22.45 -0.45 8.68
N LEU A 139 -22.41 0.02 7.44
CA LEU A 139 -23.50 0.81 6.84
C LEU A 139 -24.82 0.04 6.76
N LEU A 140 -24.76 -1.28 6.58
CA LEU A 140 -25.93 -2.16 6.56
C LEU A 140 -26.42 -2.53 7.98
N GLY A 141 -25.81 -1.97 9.03
CA GLY A 141 -26.24 -2.16 10.42
C GLY A 141 -25.54 -3.29 11.16
N MET A 142 -24.51 -3.93 10.58
CA MET A 142 -23.70 -4.91 11.29
C MET A 142 -22.93 -4.23 12.43
N SER A 143 -23.07 -4.77 13.63
CA SER A 143 -22.32 -4.33 14.80
C SER A 143 -20.87 -4.80 14.74
N GLN A 144 -20.00 -4.12 15.48
CA GLN A 144 -18.62 -4.57 15.66
C GLN A 144 -18.53 -6.00 16.22
N LYS A 145 -19.43 -6.36 17.14
CA LYS A 145 -19.44 -7.70 17.74
C LYS A 145 -19.69 -8.75 16.67
N GLU A 146 -20.72 -8.58 15.86
CA GLU A 146 -21.04 -9.50 14.76
C GLU A 146 -19.89 -9.60 13.75
N TRP A 147 -19.21 -8.49 13.45
CA TRP A 147 -18.02 -8.51 12.61
C TRP A 147 -16.87 -9.32 13.21
N VAL A 148 -16.60 -9.15 14.50
CA VAL A 148 -15.57 -9.92 15.22
C VAL A 148 -15.92 -11.40 15.25
N ASP A 149 -17.17 -11.74 15.54
CA ASP A 149 -17.66 -13.12 15.56
C ASP A 149 -17.48 -13.77 14.16
N LEU A 150 -17.85 -13.06 13.09
CA LEU A 150 -17.72 -13.50 11.70
C LEU A 150 -16.26 -13.75 11.26
N LEU A 151 -15.30 -12.99 11.80
CA LEU A 151 -13.87 -13.16 11.53
C LEU A 151 -13.19 -14.18 12.45
N SER A 152 -13.75 -14.44 13.63
CA SER A 152 -13.16 -15.33 14.63
C SER A 152 -13.58 -16.78 14.40
N GLU A 153 -14.77 -17.01 13.88
CA GLU A 153 -15.26 -18.35 13.56
C GLU A 153 -14.68 -18.87 12.24
N PRO A 154 -14.11 -20.10 12.22
CA PRO A 154 -13.67 -20.73 10.98
C PRO A 154 -14.81 -20.90 9.98
N GLY A 155 -14.71 -20.22 8.83
CA GLY A 155 -15.76 -20.23 7.82
C GLY A 155 -15.33 -19.64 6.49
N TRP A 156 -16.27 -19.60 5.54
CA TRP A 156 -16.02 -19.06 4.20
C TRP A 156 -15.65 -17.56 4.26
N PHE A 157 -16.22 -16.81 5.22
CA PHE A 157 -15.96 -15.39 5.37
C PHE A 157 -14.53 -15.10 5.86
N GLN A 158 -14.11 -15.76 6.94
CA GLN A 158 -12.73 -15.70 7.42
C GLN A 158 -11.74 -16.13 6.32
N THR A 159 -12.06 -17.19 5.58
CA THR A 159 -11.22 -17.66 4.45
C THR A 159 -11.07 -16.59 3.38
N LEU A 160 -12.16 -15.93 2.99
CA LEU A 160 -12.14 -14.85 2.01
C LEU A 160 -11.33 -13.63 2.51
N TYR A 161 -11.50 -13.25 3.78
CA TYR A 161 -10.74 -12.18 4.41
C TYR A 161 -9.23 -12.48 4.40
N LEU A 162 -8.83 -13.68 4.81
CA LEU A 162 -7.43 -14.12 4.77
C LEU A 162 -6.88 -14.19 3.35
N ALA A 163 -7.70 -14.64 2.38
CA ALA A 163 -7.31 -14.67 0.97
C ALA A 163 -6.96 -13.26 0.46
N PHE A 164 -7.74 -12.23 0.82
CA PHE A 164 -7.40 -10.84 0.48
C PHE A 164 -6.07 -10.38 1.09
N LEU A 165 -5.80 -10.73 2.35
CA LEU A 165 -4.53 -10.37 3.00
C LEU A 165 -3.33 -11.07 2.35
N ILE A 166 -3.47 -12.36 2.03
CA ILE A 166 -2.44 -13.13 1.33
C ILE A 166 -2.22 -12.55 -0.07
N LEU A 167 -3.29 -12.21 -0.80
CA LEU A 167 -3.20 -11.55 -2.11
C LEU A 167 -2.49 -10.20 -2.00
N ALA A 168 -2.81 -9.37 -1.02
CA ALA A 168 -2.15 -8.08 -0.81
C ALA A 168 -0.64 -8.24 -0.61
N ILE A 169 -0.24 -9.11 0.32
CA ILE A 169 1.18 -9.33 0.64
C ILE A 169 1.91 -9.95 -0.55
N SER A 170 1.38 -11.03 -1.12
CA SER A 170 2.04 -11.77 -2.19
C SER A 170 2.17 -10.96 -3.48
N THR A 171 1.10 -10.29 -3.92
CA THR A 171 1.13 -9.49 -5.15
C THR A 171 1.96 -8.22 -4.99
N GLY A 172 1.90 -7.58 -3.82
CA GLY A 172 2.76 -6.44 -3.49
C GLY A 172 4.24 -6.81 -3.51
N LEU A 173 4.62 -7.86 -2.79
CA LEU A 173 6.01 -8.32 -2.74
C LEU A 173 6.51 -8.73 -4.14
N LEU A 174 5.72 -9.50 -4.89
CA LEU A 174 6.04 -9.89 -6.25
C LEU A 174 6.22 -8.67 -7.17
N ALA A 175 5.32 -7.71 -7.08
CA ALA A 175 5.39 -6.48 -7.88
C ALA A 175 6.64 -5.67 -7.55
N THR A 176 6.97 -5.49 -6.27
CA THR A 176 8.16 -4.73 -5.85
C THR A 176 9.44 -5.43 -6.26
N THR A 177 9.55 -6.74 -6.02
CA THR A 177 10.71 -7.54 -6.42
C THR A 177 10.95 -7.53 -7.93
N ILE A 178 9.92 -7.78 -8.75
CA ILE A 178 10.05 -7.73 -10.22
C ILE A 178 10.43 -6.33 -10.69
N THR A 179 9.80 -5.29 -10.14
CA THR A 179 10.02 -3.90 -10.58
C THR A 179 11.43 -3.44 -10.25
N ILE A 180 11.92 -3.67 -9.03
CA ILE A 180 13.23 -3.19 -8.56
C ILE A 180 14.35 -4.07 -9.11
N ALA A 181 14.24 -5.39 -9.03
CA ALA A 181 15.26 -6.29 -9.58
C ALA A 181 15.37 -6.21 -11.11
N GLY A 182 14.27 -5.91 -11.80
CA GLY A 182 14.25 -5.71 -13.25
C GLY A 182 15.08 -4.51 -13.73
N ARG A 183 15.39 -3.54 -12.86
CA ARG A 183 16.15 -2.32 -13.22
C ARG A 183 17.67 -2.52 -13.27
N LYS A 184 18.17 -3.65 -12.73
CA LYS A 184 19.60 -4.03 -12.76
C LYS A 184 20.55 -2.91 -12.32
N TRP A 185 20.18 -2.13 -11.29
CA TRP A 185 21.07 -1.09 -10.74
C TRP A 185 22.32 -1.69 -10.09
N VAL A 186 22.20 -2.88 -9.52
CA VAL A 186 23.27 -3.65 -8.88
C VAL A 186 23.12 -5.14 -9.24
N LYS A 187 23.99 -6.01 -8.68
CA LYS A 187 23.86 -7.47 -8.81
C LYS A 187 22.45 -7.91 -8.40
N ARG A 188 21.88 -8.86 -9.13
CA ARG A 188 20.47 -9.29 -8.97
C ARG A 188 20.11 -9.55 -7.51
N GLY A 189 20.88 -10.36 -6.78
CA GLY A 189 20.60 -10.67 -5.37
C GLY A 189 20.46 -9.44 -4.46
N LEU A 190 21.29 -8.42 -4.66
CA LEU A 190 21.23 -7.17 -3.88
C LEU A 190 20.00 -6.34 -4.23
N SER A 191 19.61 -6.27 -5.50
CA SER A 191 18.35 -5.59 -5.88
C SER A 191 17.11 -6.31 -5.32
N TRP A 192 17.15 -7.64 -5.18
CA TRP A 192 16.08 -8.40 -4.53
C TRP A 192 16.01 -8.06 -3.04
N LEU A 193 17.14 -8.00 -2.35
CA LEU A 193 17.21 -7.62 -0.95
C LEU A 193 16.61 -6.22 -0.74
N THR A 194 17.04 -5.22 -1.51
CA THR A 194 16.47 -3.86 -1.45
C THR A 194 14.97 -3.86 -1.68
N ALA A 195 14.48 -4.64 -2.64
CA ALA A 195 13.06 -4.72 -2.94
C ALA A 195 12.26 -5.31 -1.76
N ILE A 196 12.76 -6.39 -1.16
CA ILE A 196 12.13 -7.05 -0.01
C ILE A 196 12.14 -6.11 1.19
N LEU A 197 13.28 -5.50 1.51
CA LEU A 197 13.41 -4.57 2.63
C LEU A 197 12.50 -3.34 2.46
N ALA A 198 12.46 -2.76 1.26
CA ALA A 198 11.58 -1.64 0.96
C ALA A 198 10.10 -2.02 1.09
N PHE A 199 9.71 -3.20 0.60
CA PHE A 199 8.34 -3.69 0.72
C PHE A 199 7.97 -3.94 2.19
N VAL A 200 8.78 -4.70 2.92
CA VAL A 200 8.54 -5.02 4.34
C VAL A 200 8.46 -3.76 5.19
N LEU A 201 9.40 -2.83 5.01
CA LEU A 201 9.39 -1.56 5.73
C LEU A 201 8.14 -0.75 5.40
N TRP A 202 7.77 -0.62 4.13
CA TRP A 202 6.61 0.17 3.78
C TRP A 202 5.31 -0.48 4.27
N SER A 203 5.15 -1.79 4.11
CA SER A 203 4.02 -2.53 4.67
C SER A 203 3.94 -2.38 6.18
N PHE A 204 5.06 -2.47 6.90
CA PHE A 204 5.11 -2.24 8.34
C PHE A 204 4.63 -0.84 8.71
N LEU A 205 5.15 0.20 8.03
CA LEU A 205 4.72 1.58 8.24
C LEU A 205 3.21 1.74 7.98
N ILE A 206 2.66 1.11 6.94
CA ILE A 206 1.22 1.16 6.65
C ILE A 206 0.42 0.48 7.75
N PHE A 207 0.86 -0.67 8.26
CA PHE A 207 0.16 -1.37 9.33
C PHE A 207 0.13 -0.58 10.65
N ILE A 208 1.06 0.33 10.93
CA ILE A 208 1.01 1.23 12.11
C ILE A 208 -0.27 2.10 12.10
N LEU A 209 -0.80 2.44 10.92
CA LEU A 209 -2.01 3.24 10.78
C LEU A 209 -3.29 2.43 10.53
N LEU A 210 -3.17 1.12 10.25
CA LEU A 210 -4.31 0.25 9.96
C LEU A 210 -4.65 -0.71 11.11
N ARG A 211 -3.81 -0.73 12.14
CA ARG A 211 -3.97 -1.44 13.42
C ARG A 211 -3.99 -0.41 14.54
#